data_AF-S9VES3-F1
#
_entry.id   AF-S9VES3-F1
#
_cell.length_a   1.000
_cell.length_b   1.000
_cell.length_c   1.000
_cell.angle_alpha   90.00
_cell.angle_beta   90.00
_cell.angle_gamma   90.00
#
_symmetry.space_group_name_H-M   'P 1'
#
loop_
_entity.id
_entity.type
_entity.pdbx_description
1 polymer ?
#
loop_
_entity_poly.entity_id
_entity_poly.type
_entity_poly.pdbx_seq_one_letter_code
_entity_poly.pdbx_strand_id
1 'polypeptide(L)'
;MATNENLQLLLTKLMTHRFCNQEASNLEACIENFVPQATTNSYVDQSLQRRGLKKCAPYSEAAKKCMSDPAKQNAVMRAAALVPQCKKEQLALRRCQRVQGRDCEAEALNTVYCGMVYLSQRLRQQERQSEEPTATS
;
A
#
# COMPACT_ATOMS: atom_id res chain seq x y z
N MET A 1 -9.13 17.91 0.25
CA MET A 1 -7.77 17.97 -0.34
C MET A 1 -7.08 16.65 -0.05
N ALA A 2 -6.35 16.09 -1.02
CA ALA A 2 -5.51 14.92 -0.77
C ALA A 2 -4.37 15.32 0.19
N THR A 3 -4.20 14.59 1.29
CA THR A 3 -3.07 14.78 2.21
C THR A 3 -1.97 13.78 1.88
N ASN A 4 -0.72 14.14 2.18
CA ASN A 4 0.44 13.25 1.96
C ASN A 4 0.26 11.91 2.70
N GLU A 5 -0.32 11.94 3.90
CA GLU A 5 -0.65 10.75 4.71
C GLU A 5 -1.59 9.78 3.99
N ASN A 6 -2.66 10.30 3.38
CA ASN A 6 -3.63 9.47 2.63
C ASN A 6 -2.96 8.82 1.41
N LEU A 7 -2.02 9.52 0.79
CA LEU A 7 -1.26 9.02 -0.36
C LEU A 7 -0.27 7.93 0.04
N GLN A 8 0.41 8.10 1.19
CA GLN A 8 1.29 7.08 1.77
C GLN A 8 0.52 5.80 2.14
N LEU A 9 -0.68 5.94 2.70
CA LEU A 9 -1.52 4.79 3.03
C LEU A 9 -1.98 4.02 1.78
N LEU A 10 -2.40 4.75 0.73
CA LEU A 10 -2.75 4.15 -0.55
C LEU A 10 -1.55 3.48 -1.22
N LEU A 11 -0.39 4.14 -1.21
CA LEU A 11 0.84 3.57 -1.75
C LEU A 11 1.21 2.29 -1.02
N THR A 12 1.14 2.30 0.32
CA THR A 12 1.39 1.11 1.15
C THR A 12 0.47 -0.04 0.74
N LYS A 13 -0.84 0.21 0.66
CA LYS A 13 -1.80 -0.83 0.25
C LYS A 13 -1.51 -1.36 -1.16
N LEU A 14 -1.22 -0.48 -2.12
CA LEU A 14 -0.91 -0.86 -3.50
C LEU A 14 0.39 -1.66 -3.61
N MET A 15 1.41 -1.28 -2.85
CA MET A 15 2.69 -1.97 -2.77
C MET A 15 2.54 -3.37 -2.19
N THR A 16 1.84 -3.49 -1.06
CA THR A 16 1.55 -4.77 -0.41
C THR A 16 0.86 -5.73 -1.38
N HIS A 17 -0.27 -5.34 -1.98
CA HIS A 17 -1.02 -6.27 -2.84
C HIS A 17 -0.31 -6.60 -4.15
N ARG A 18 0.36 -5.63 -4.79
CA ARG A 18 0.89 -5.82 -6.15
C ARG A 18 2.29 -6.40 -6.18
N PHE A 19 3.14 -6.08 -5.19
CA PHE A 19 4.57 -6.37 -5.27
C PHE A 19 5.16 -7.05 -4.04
N CYS A 20 4.55 -6.88 -2.86
CA CYS A 20 5.10 -7.34 -1.59
C CYS A 20 4.17 -8.31 -0.86
N ASN A 21 3.24 -8.93 -1.58
CA ASN A 21 2.19 -9.76 -0.98
C ASN A 21 2.79 -10.98 -0.27
N GLN A 22 3.81 -11.59 -0.89
CA GLN A 22 4.48 -12.75 -0.33
C GLN A 22 5.29 -12.39 0.91
N GLU A 23 6.05 -11.29 0.89
CA GLU A 23 6.81 -10.83 2.04
C GLU A 23 5.91 -10.40 3.19
N ALA A 24 4.78 -9.76 2.89
CA ALA A 24 3.76 -9.40 3.87
C ALA A 24 3.12 -10.64 4.51
N SER A 25 2.69 -11.60 3.68
CA SER A 25 2.09 -12.86 4.13
C SER A 25 3.06 -13.69 4.96
N ASN A 26 4.34 -13.77 4.57
CA ASN A 26 5.37 -14.47 5.35
C ASN A 26 5.59 -13.83 6.73
N LEU A 27 5.56 -12.49 6.80
CA LEU A 27 5.66 -11.77 8.07
C LEU A 27 4.44 -12.03 8.95
N GLU A 28 3.22 -11.94 8.39
CA GLU A 28 1.97 -12.23 9.10
C GLU A 28 1.97 -13.65 9.65
N ALA A 29 2.28 -14.64 8.80
CA ALA A 29 2.39 -16.03 9.21
C ALA A 29 3.41 -16.24 10.33
N CYS A 30 4.54 -15.53 10.30
CA CYS A 30 5.49 -15.59 11.41
C CYS A 30 4.91 -15.01 12.70
N ILE A 31 4.24 -13.86 12.62
CA ILE A 31 3.63 -13.21 13.78
C ILE A 31 2.58 -14.12 14.41
N GLU A 32 1.68 -14.68 13.60
CA GLU A 32 0.61 -15.56 14.07
C GLU A 32 1.14 -16.83 14.76
N ASN A 33 2.25 -17.40 14.26
CA ASN A 33 2.81 -18.64 14.80
C ASN A 33 3.79 -18.44 15.96
N PHE A 34 4.48 -17.29 16.04
CA PHE A 34 5.61 -17.12 16.96
C PHE A 34 5.50 -15.91 17.90
N VAL A 35 4.55 -15.00 17.70
CA VAL A 35 4.33 -13.85 18.57
C VAL A 35 3.09 -14.08 19.43
N PRO A 36 3.24 -14.29 20.75
CA PRO A 36 2.09 -14.46 21.62
C PRO A 36 1.18 -13.22 21.63
N GLN A 37 -0.12 -13.45 21.51
CA GLN A 37 -1.15 -12.42 21.67
C GLN A 37 -1.22 -12.06 23.16
N ALA A 38 -0.81 -10.84 23.54
CA ALA A 38 -0.79 -10.44 24.96
C ALA A 38 -2.22 -10.29 25.49
N THR A 39 -2.51 -10.97 26.60
CA THR A 39 -3.84 -10.94 27.24
C THR A 39 -3.88 -10.09 28.49
N THR A 40 -2.74 -9.88 29.18
CA THR A 40 -2.72 -9.21 30.49
C THR A 40 -1.68 -8.09 30.63
N ASN A 41 -1.04 -7.65 29.53
CA ASN A 41 -0.02 -6.57 29.51
C ASN A 41 1.11 -6.74 30.54
N SER A 42 1.36 -7.97 30.99
CA SER A 42 2.38 -8.26 32.00
C SER A 42 3.79 -8.07 31.45
N TYR A 43 4.78 -7.86 32.33
CA TYR A 43 6.19 -7.78 31.93
C TYR A 43 6.65 -9.06 31.21
N VAL A 44 6.12 -10.23 31.62
CA VAL A 44 6.42 -11.52 31.01
C VAL A 44 5.86 -11.57 29.58
N ASP A 45 4.62 -11.13 29.37
CA ASP A 45 4.01 -11.09 28.03
C ASP A 45 4.78 -10.17 27.08
N GLN A 46 5.17 -8.98 27.56
CA GLN A 46 5.97 -8.05 26.77
C GLN A 46 7.34 -8.65 26.40
N SER A 47 7.96 -9.38 27.33
CA SER A 47 9.24 -10.07 27.08
C SER A 47 9.09 -11.18 26.04
N LEU A 48 8.02 -11.99 26.14
CA LEU A 48 7.72 -13.06 25.19
C LEU A 48 7.37 -12.50 23.81
N GLN A 49 6.61 -11.42 23.73
CA GLN A 49 6.33 -10.72 22.48
C GLN A 49 7.60 -10.20 21.80
N ARG A 50 8.49 -9.54 22.55
CA ARG A 50 9.79 -9.07 21.99
C ARG A 50 10.61 -10.24 21.45
N ARG A 51 10.64 -11.37 22.14
CA ARG A 51 11.33 -12.58 21.67
C ARG A 51 10.68 -13.16 20.42
N GLY A 52 9.34 -13.20 20.36
CA GLY A 52 8.60 -13.61 19.16
C GLY A 52 8.91 -12.70 17.96
N LEU A 53 8.83 -11.39 18.15
CA LEU A 53 9.15 -10.40 17.11
C LEU A 53 10.61 -10.52 16.64
N LYS A 54 11.54 -10.85 17.54
CA LYS A 54 12.94 -11.10 17.17
C LYS A 54 13.08 -12.33 16.27
N LYS A 55 12.26 -13.38 16.44
CA LYS A 55 12.22 -14.51 15.50
C LYS A 55 11.67 -14.11 14.13
N CYS A 56 10.76 -13.15 14.09
CA CYS A 56 10.18 -12.61 12.85
C CYS A 56 10.99 -11.49 12.21
N ALA A 57 12.12 -11.07 12.82
CA ALA A 57 13.00 -10.05 12.28
C ALA A 57 13.41 -10.23 10.81
N PRO A 58 13.82 -11.43 10.32
CA PRO A 58 14.19 -11.59 8.92
C PRO A 58 13.02 -11.36 7.96
N TYR A 59 11.81 -11.79 8.31
CA TYR A 59 10.61 -11.55 7.50
C TYR A 59 10.22 -10.07 7.54
N SER A 60 10.39 -9.41 8.70
CA SER A 60 10.15 -7.97 8.83
C SER A 60 11.11 -7.15 7.97
N GLU A 61 12.38 -7.55 7.92
CA GLU A 61 13.40 -6.91 7.09
C GLU A 61 13.12 -7.11 5.60
N ALA A 62 12.76 -8.32 5.19
CA ALA A 62 12.36 -8.62 3.81
C ALA A 62 11.14 -7.78 3.37
N ALA A 63 10.10 -7.73 4.21
CA ALA A 63 8.92 -6.91 3.95
C ALA A 63 9.28 -5.41 3.85
N LYS A 64 10.09 -4.89 4.78
CA LYS A 64 10.55 -3.50 4.75
C LYS A 64 11.34 -3.19 3.48
N LYS A 65 12.27 -4.07 3.10
CA LYS A 65 13.08 -3.91 1.88
C LYS A 65 12.23 -3.92 0.62
N CYS A 66 11.21 -4.76 0.57
CA CYS A 66 10.27 -4.77 -0.55
C CYS A 66 9.47 -3.46 -0.62
N MET A 67 8.96 -2.99 0.53
CA MET A 67 8.14 -1.79 0.62
C MET A 67 8.92 -0.51 0.32
N SER A 68 10.22 -0.47 0.61
CA SER A 68 11.10 0.67 0.33
C SER A 68 11.74 0.66 -1.06
N ASP A 69 11.43 -0.32 -1.91
CA ASP A 69 11.97 -0.41 -3.26
C ASP A 69 11.46 0.75 -4.14
N PRO A 70 12.34 1.67 -4.57
CA PRO A 70 11.94 2.85 -5.33
C PRO A 70 11.45 2.50 -6.74
N ALA A 71 11.92 1.40 -7.34
CA ALA A 71 11.45 0.99 -8.67
C ALA A 71 9.99 0.52 -8.60
N LYS A 72 9.64 -0.26 -7.57
CA LYS A 72 8.26 -0.71 -7.31
C LYS A 72 7.34 0.47 -6.98
N GLN A 73 7.76 1.37 -6.09
CA GLN A 73 6.98 2.57 -5.76
C GLN A 73 6.75 3.45 -7.00
N ASN A 74 7.79 3.68 -7.81
CA ASN A 74 7.67 4.43 -9.06
C ASN A 74 6.72 3.76 -10.06
N ALA A 75 6.70 2.43 -10.13
CA ALA A 75 5.77 1.70 -10.98
C ALA A 75 4.30 1.94 -10.55
N VAL A 76 4.02 1.98 -9.23
CA VAL A 76 2.69 2.34 -8.71
C VAL A 76 2.34 3.78 -9.07
N MET A 77 3.24 4.73 -8.84
CA MET A 77 3.02 6.15 -9.12
C MET A 77 2.75 6.39 -10.61
N ARG A 78 3.52 5.75 -11.50
CA ARG A 78 3.29 5.82 -12.96
C ARG A 78 1.96 5.22 -13.36
N ALA A 79 1.61 4.04 -12.82
CA ALA A 79 0.33 3.42 -13.10
C ALA A 79 -0.84 4.31 -12.65
N ALA A 80 -0.74 4.93 -11.47
CA ALA A 80 -1.73 5.86 -10.95
C ALA A 80 -1.88 7.10 -11.84
N ALA A 81 -0.76 7.71 -12.27
CA ALA A 81 -0.80 8.90 -13.13
C ALA A 81 -1.48 8.65 -14.50
N LEU A 82 -1.46 7.41 -14.99
CA LEU A 82 -2.00 7.02 -16.30
C LEU A 82 -3.44 6.49 -16.27
N VAL A 83 -4.10 6.49 -15.11
CA VAL A 83 -5.47 5.97 -14.96
C VAL A 83 -6.46 6.77 -15.83
N PRO A 84 -7.16 6.13 -16.79
CA PRO A 84 -8.07 6.83 -17.72
C PRO A 84 -9.29 7.49 -17.07
N GLN A 85 -9.64 7.09 -15.85
CA GLN A 85 -10.78 7.63 -15.10
C GLN A 85 -10.47 9.02 -14.51
N CYS A 86 -9.20 9.40 -14.38
CA CYS A 86 -8.74 10.65 -13.79
C CYS A 86 -8.46 11.75 -14.84
N LYS A 87 -9.24 11.77 -15.92
CA LYS A 87 -9.04 12.73 -17.04
C LYS A 87 -9.13 14.18 -16.57
N LYS A 88 -10.00 14.49 -15.61
CA LYS A 88 -10.20 15.87 -15.12
C LYS A 88 -8.94 16.39 -14.45
N GLU A 89 -8.34 15.58 -13.59
CA GLU A 89 -7.10 15.89 -12.86
C GLU A 89 -5.92 15.99 -13.83
N GLN A 90 -5.82 15.05 -14.78
CA GLN A 90 -4.81 15.09 -15.84
C GLN A 90 -4.92 16.36 -16.70
N LEU A 91 -6.14 16.80 -17.04
CA LEU A 91 -6.35 18.04 -17.78
C LEU A 91 -5.97 19.27 -16.95
N ALA A 92 -6.27 19.28 -15.65
CA ALA A 92 -5.87 20.36 -14.75
C ALA A 92 -4.33 20.46 -14.67
N LEU A 93 -3.64 19.33 -14.51
CA LEU A 93 -2.18 19.28 -14.51
C LEU A 93 -1.59 19.78 -15.83
N ARG A 94 -2.10 19.30 -16.98
CA ARG A 94 -1.65 19.76 -18.30
C ARG A 94 -1.88 21.26 -18.50
N ARG A 95 -2.98 21.82 -17.99
CA ARG A 95 -3.25 23.26 -18.05
C ARG A 95 -2.27 24.04 -17.19
N CYS A 96 -1.97 23.56 -15.97
CA CYS A 96 -0.98 24.18 -15.10
C CYS A 96 0.42 24.18 -15.75
N GLN A 97 0.85 23.04 -16.31
CA GLN A 97 2.15 22.88 -16.96
C GLN A 97 2.36 23.76 -18.20
N ARG A 98 1.28 24.27 -18.81
CA ARG A 98 1.37 25.23 -19.93
C ARG A 98 1.76 26.64 -19.48
N VAL A 99 1.61 26.96 -18.20
CA VAL A 99 2.00 28.25 -17.63
C VAL A 99 3.44 28.15 -17.18
N GLN A 100 4.36 28.83 -17.87
CA GLN A 100 5.77 28.85 -17.48
C GLN A 100 5.96 29.42 -16.07
N GLY A 101 6.83 28.80 -15.28
CA GLY A 101 7.19 29.25 -13.93
C GLY A 101 6.17 28.98 -12.83
N ARG A 102 5.05 28.31 -13.14
CA ARG A 102 4.06 27.91 -12.13
C ARG A 102 4.42 26.57 -11.49
N ASP A 103 4.32 26.50 -10.17
CA ASP A 103 4.35 25.24 -9.43
C ASP A 103 3.02 24.49 -9.61
N CYS A 104 3.13 23.24 -10.08
CA CYS A 104 2.00 22.35 -10.38
C CYS A 104 1.98 21.12 -9.48
N GLU A 105 2.69 21.15 -8.34
CA GLU A 105 2.75 20.04 -7.39
C GLU A 105 1.36 19.62 -6.91
N ALA A 106 0.47 20.58 -6.62
CA ALA A 106 -0.89 20.30 -6.18
C ALA A 106 -1.71 19.54 -7.24
N GLU A 107 -1.65 19.97 -8.50
CA GLU A 107 -2.32 19.30 -9.62
C GLU A 107 -1.73 17.90 -9.90
N ALA A 108 -0.42 17.73 -9.71
CA ALA A 108 0.26 16.45 -9.83
C ALA A 108 -0.19 15.48 -8.73
N LEU A 109 -0.22 15.94 -7.48
CA LEU A 109 -0.68 15.16 -6.33
C LEU A 109 -2.14 14.73 -6.49
N ASN A 110 -3.01 15.63 -6.95
CA ASN A 110 -4.42 15.30 -7.20
C ASN A 110 -4.58 14.22 -8.28
N THR A 111 -3.76 14.28 -9.33
CA THR A 111 -3.75 13.28 -10.42
C THR A 111 -3.35 11.91 -9.91
N VAL A 112 -2.24 11.84 -9.15
CA VAL A 112 -1.76 10.58 -8.56
C VAL A 112 -2.74 10.03 -7.54
N TYR A 113 -3.29 10.88 -6.67
CA TYR A 113 -4.27 10.49 -5.66
C TYR A 113 -5.51 9.85 -6.29
N CYS A 114 -6.11 10.50 -7.31
CA CYS A 114 -7.23 9.93 -8.03
C CYS A 114 -6.90 8.53 -8.60
N GLY A 115 -5.74 8.39 -9.23
CA GLY A 115 -5.30 7.13 -9.80
C GLY A 115 -5.07 6.04 -8.76
N MET A 116 -4.44 6.37 -7.64
CA MET A 116 -4.23 5.44 -6.53
C MET A 116 -5.53 4.99 -5.88
N VAL A 117 -6.50 5.89 -5.69
CA VAL A 117 -7.83 5.56 -5.20
C VAL A 117 -8.48 4.55 -6.15
N TYR A 118 -8.49 4.83 -7.46
CA TYR A 118 -9.06 3.92 -8.45
C TYR A 118 -8.39 2.54 -8.44
N LEU A 119 -7.05 2.48 -8.43
CA LEU A 119 -6.31 1.21 -8.36
C LEU A 119 -6.64 0.44 -7.07
N SER A 120 -6.75 1.14 -5.93
CA SER A 120 -7.08 0.51 -4.65
C SER A 120 -8.51 -0.03 -4.62
N GLN A 121 -9.46 0.66 -5.24
CA GLN A 121 -10.85 0.19 -5.37
C GLN A 121 -10.92 -1.05 -6.25
N ARG A 122 -10.18 -1.07 -7.36
CA ARG A 122 -10.10 -2.22 -8.26
C ARG A 122 -9.51 -3.45 -7.55
N LEU A 123 -8.46 -3.28 -6.73
CA LEU A 123 -7.93 -4.37 -5.90
C LEU A 123 -9.00 -4.93 -4.97
N ARG A 124 -9.72 -4.07 -4.23
CA ARG A 124 -10.82 -4.51 -3.35
C ARG A 124 -11.95 -5.24 -4.05
N GLN A 125 -12.17 -4.98 -5.34
CA GLN A 125 -13.16 -5.72 -6.14
C GLN A 125 -12.64 -7.11 -6.51
N GLN A 126 -11.36 -7.21 -6.86
CA GLN A 126 -10.72 -8.49 -7.14
C GLN A 126 -10.71 -9.38 -5.90
N GLU A 127 -10.35 -8.85 -4.74
CA GLU A 127 -10.35 -9.57 -3.46
C GLU A 127 -11.72 -10.18 -3.15
N ARG A 128 -12.78 -9.37 -3.26
CA ARG A 128 -14.15 -9.83 -3.00
C ARG A 128 -14.65 -10.86 -4.00
N GLN A 129 -14.18 -10.82 -5.25
CA GLN A 129 -14.51 -11.84 -6.26
C GLN A 129 -13.78 -13.16 -6.02
N SER A 130 -12.58 -13.12 -5.43
CA SER A 130 -11.84 -14.33 -5.04
C SER A 130 -12.38 -15.00 -3.76
N GLU A 131 -13.27 -14.33 -3.02
CA GLU A 131 -13.90 -14.85 -1.79
C GLU A 131 -15.30 -15.43 -2.01
N GLU A 132 -15.88 -15.36 -3.21
CA GLU A 132 -17.10 -16.11 -3.55
C GLU A 132 -16.73 -17.57 -3.82
N PRO A 133 -17.06 -18.53 -2.92
CA PRO A 133 -16.94 -19.93 -3.27
C PRO A 133 -17.90 -20.21 -4.41
N THR A 134 -17.43 -20.98 -5.38
CA THR A 134 -18.26 -21.72 -6.33
C THR A 134 -19.40 -22.41 -5.59
N ALA A 135 -20.56 -21.75 -5.54
CA ALA A 135 -21.84 -22.40 -5.32
C ALA A 135 -22.15 -23.15 -6.62
N THR A 136 -21.49 -24.28 -6.78
CA THR A 136 -21.75 -25.25 -7.84
C THR A 136 -22.95 -26.09 -7.43
N SER A 137 -23.89 -26.16 -8.38
CA SER A 137 -24.81 -27.27 -8.66
C SER A 137 -26.11 -27.35 -7.87
#